data_AF-A0A7F5QXH1-F1
#
_entry.id   AF-A0A7F5QXH1-F1
#
_cell.length_a   1.000
_cell.length_b   1.000
_cell.length_c   1.000
_cell.angle_alpha   90.00
_cell.angle_beta   90.00
_cell.angle_gamma   90.00
#
_symmetry.space_group_name_H-M   'P 1'
#
loop_
_entity.id
_entity.type
_entity.pdbx_description
1 polymer ?
#
loop_
_entity_poly.entity_id
_entity_poly.type
_entity_poly.pdbx_seq_one_letter_code
_entity_poly.pdbx_strand_id
1 'polypeptide(L)'
;MAGFFITISHQSFQIGLFGLGLICLTSYYFKGILCRTIPFYIFIILSLFILIILPLHVVLQRSPILWIINLFTADRNTVYVFFYWILCCIVATLIVRNQIEDGNKASTIVRKTFHVLAVAVYLPGLLYCCNLLYLASGVVLGIFVGLELLRILKIEPLGPILQDGFHVYSDEKDVGSIALTPIYLLVGCSLPLWIHPDPCDVVDSAGFNLLPLTSGLLTIGIGDAAASAMGKKFGKHKWPGSQKTFEGTIACILSQLIMVFIFNRIGYAAFTPVQIGRIIFGIIFCSYVEAVTDQIDNLVLPFIMYIILI
;
A
#
# COMPACT_ATOMS: atom_id res chain seq x y z
N MET A 1 -26.74 -8.50 5.63
CA MET A 1 -26.05 -7.32 6.22
C MET A 1 -24.66 -7.13 5.61
N ALA A 2 -23.89 -8.21 5.38
CA ALA A 2 -22.58 -8.17 4.71
C ALA A 2 -22.60 -7.57 3.28
N GLY A 3 -23.47 -8.04 2.39
CA GLY A 3 -23.54 -7.52 1.00
C GLY A 3 -23.89 -6.03 0.86
N PHE A 4 -24.64 -5.46 1.82
CA PHE A 4 -24.92 -4.02 1.85
C PHE A 4 -23.68 -3.20 2.22
N PHE A 5 -22.86 -3.71 3.14
CA PHE A 5 -21.63 -3.07 3.57
C PHE A 5 -20.56 -3.08 2.46
N ILE A 6 -20.44 -4.21 1.75
CA ILE A 6 -19.51 -4.37 0.63
C ILE A 6 -19.85 -3.37 -0.47
N THR A 7 -21.12 -3.33 -0.90
CA THR A 7 -21.60 -2.40 -1.93
C THR A 7 -21.30 -0.94 -1.57
N ILE A 8 -21.59 -0.55 -0.32
CA ILE A 8 -21.30 0.80 0.17
C ILE A 8 -19.80 1.09 0.16
N SER A 9 -18.97 0.14 0.59
CA SER A 9 -17.53 0.33 0.66
C SER A 9 -16.92 0.52 -0.73
N HIS A 10 -17.35 -0.27 -1.71
CA HIS A 10 -16.93 -0.11 -3.11
C HIS A 10 -17.39 1.22 -3.69
N GLN A 11 -18.66 1.61 -3.49
CA GLN A 11 -19.17 2.90 -3.96
C GLN A 11 -18.40 4.08 -3.32
N SER A 12 -18.13 4.00 -2.01
CA SER A 12 -17.36 5.01 -1.28
C SER A 12 -15.95 5.14 -1.84
N PHE A 13 -15.31 4.01 -2.14
CA PHE A 13 -13.98 3.96 -2.73
C PHE A 13 -13.94 4.54 -4.15
N GLN A 14 -14.92 4.19 -5.00
CA GLN A 14 -15.06 4.74 -6.36
C GLN A 14 -15.29 6.26 -6.35
N ILE A 15 -16.15 6.77 -5.47
CA ILE A 15 -16.36 8.21 -5.27
C ILE A 15 -15.03 8.88 -4.89
N GLY A 16 -14.29 8.28 -3.95
CA GLY A 16 -12.98 8.78 -3.53
C GLY A 16 -11.98 8.86 -4.68
N LEU A 17 -11.83 7.80 -5.48
CA LEU A 17 -10.92 7.77 -6.63
C LEU A 17 -11.31 8.78 -7.71
N PHE A 18 -12.60 8.87 -8.04
CA PHE A 18 -13.08 9.83 -9.04
C PHE A 18 -12.85 11.28 -8.58
N GLY A 19 -13.19 11.58 -7.33
CA GLY A 19 -12.94 12.89 -6.72
C GLY A 19 -11.45 13.24 -6.70
N LEU A 20 -10.59 12.29 -6.35
CA LEU A 20 -9.14 12.48 -6.37
C LEU A 20 -8.61 12.77 -7.78
N GLY A 21 -9.09 12.05 -8.80
CA GLY A 21 -8.74 12.29 -10.20
C GLY A 21 -9.14 13.70 -10.66
N LEU A 22 -10.34 14.16 -10.32
CA LEU A 22 -10.79 15.52 -10.61
C LEU A 22 -9.94 16.58 -9.89
N ILE A 23 -9.62 16.37 -8.61
CA ILE A 23 -8.74 17.27 -7.85
C ILE A 23 -7.39 17.42 -8.54
N CYS A 24 -6.78 16.30 -8.97
CA CYS A 24 -5.51 16.31 -9.68
C CYS A 24 -5.61 17.03 -11.03
N LEU A 25 -6.67 16.74 -11.80
CA LEU A 25 -6.90 17.35 -13.11
C LEU A 25 -7.07 18.87 -13.00
N THR A 26 -7.88 19.35 -12.06
CA THR A 26 -8.06 20.78 -11.80
C THR A 26 -6.77 21.41 -11.29
N SER A 27 -6.02 20.73 -10.41
CA SER A 27 -4.72 21.20 -9.94
C SER A 27 -3.71 21.38 -11.07
N TYR A 28 -3.74 20.49 -12.07
CA TYR A 28 -2.89 20.57 -13.25
C TYR A 28 -3.25 21.77 -14.13
N TYR A 29 -4.53 21.94 -14.49
CA TYR A 29 -4.97 23.04 -15.37
C TYR A 29 -4.88 24.42 -14.72
N PHE A 30 -5.16 24.54 -13.42
CA PHE A 30 -5.17 25.81 -12.69
C PHE A 30 -3.92 26.02 -11.82
N LYS A 31 -2.82 25.33 -12.14
CA LYS A 31 -1.54 25.42 -11.41
C LYS A 31 -1.11 26.85 -11.13
N GLY A 32 -1.24 27.78 -12.08
CA GLY A 32 -0.82 29.17 -11.89
C GLY A 32 -1.51 29.89 -10.72
N ILE A 33 -2.78 29.57 -10.45
CA ILE A 33 -3.54 30.13 -9.32
C ILE A 33 -3.28 29.32 -8.05
N LEU A 34 -3.28 27.98 -8.20
CA LEU A 34 -3.18 27.03 -7.10
C LEU A 34 -1.77 26.86 -6.52
N CYS A 35 -0.74 27.43 -7.13
CA CYS A 35 0.58 27.58 -6.49
C CYS A 35 0.55 28.54 -5.28
N ARG A 36 -0.52 29.32 -5.09
CA ARG A 36 -0.68 30.18 -3.91
C ARG A 36 -1.34 29.41 -2.76
N THR A 37 -0.78 29.55 -1.56
CA THR A 37 -1.20 28.82 -0.36
C THR A 37 -2.69 28.94 -0.04
N ILE A 38 -3.23 30.15 0.06
CA ILE A 38 -4.64 30.37 0.45
C ILE A 38 -5.60 29.81 -0.62
N PRO A 39 -5.46 30.15 -1.92
CA PRO A 39 -6.29 29.54 -2.98
C PRO A 39 -6.23 28.02 -3.00
N PHE A 40 -5.05 27.43 -2.80
CA PHE A 40 -4.89 25.98 -2.75
C PHE A 40 -5.74 25.34 -1.65
N TYR A 41 -5.63 25.83 -0.41
CA TYR A 41 -6.39 25.25 0.70
C TYR A 41 -7.90 25.45 0.55
N ILE A 42 -8.34 26.61 0.07
CA ILE A 42 -9.75 26.85 -0.24
C ILE A 42 -10.24 25.85 -1.29
N PHE A 43 -9.47 25.67 -2.38
CA PHE A 43 -9.78 24.70 -3.42
C PHE A 43 -9.89 23.28 -2.87
N ILE A 44 -8.90 22.80 -2.11
CA ILE A 44 -8.92 21.45 -1.54
C ILE A 44 -10.13 21.26 -0.61
N ILE A 45 -10.41 22.20 0.30
CA ILE A 45 -11.56 22.10 1.22
C ILE A 45 -12.88 22.00 0.45
N LEU A 46 -13.08 22.89 -0.53
CA LEU A 46 -14.29 22.90 -1.35
C LEU A 46 -14.42 21.62 -2.19
N SER A 47 -13.33 21.18 -2.81
CA SER A 47 -13.32 19.95 -3.62
C SER A 47 -13.57 18.71 -2.78
N LEU A 48 -12.95 18.58 -1.59
CA LEU A 48 -13.23 17.47 -0.68
C LEU A 48 -14.71 17.47 -0.24
N PHE A 49 -15.27 18.63 0.06
CA PHE A 49 -16.68 18.72 0.45
C PHE A 49 -17.62 18.33 -0.70
N ILE A 50 -17.44 18.93 -1.88
CA ILE A 50 -18.34 18.78 -3.03
C ILE A 50 -18.18 17.41 -3.70
N LEU A 51 -16.95 16.93 -3.88
CA LEU A 51 -16.66 15.73 -4.67
C LEU A 51 -16.65 14.45 -3.84
N ILE A 52 -16.43 14.55 -2.52
CA ILE A 52 -16.28 13.37 -1.65
C ILE A 52 -17.36 13.35 -0.57
N ILE A 53 -17.40 14.35 0.31
CA ILE A 53 -18.28 14.31 1.50
C ILE A 53 -19.76 14.33 1.11
N LEU A 54 -20.18 15.21 0.18
CA LEU A 54 -21.58 15.34 -0.22
C LEU A 54 -22.09 14.08 -0.93
N PRO A 55 -21.40 13.53 -1.96
CA PRO A 55 -21.81 12.26 -2.58
C PRO A 55 -21.81 11.10 -1.59
N LEU A 56 -20.83 11.04 -0.69
CA LEU A 56 -20.75 10.01 0.33
C LEU A 56 -21.91 10.10 1.33
N HIS A 57 -22.34 11.31 1.69
CA HIS A 57 -23.52 11.51 2.53
C HIS A 57 -24.80 10.99 1.86
N VAL A 58 -24.95 11.24 0.55
CA VAL A 58 -26.08 10.75 -0.24
C VAL A 58 -26.06 9.22 -0.35
N VAL A 59 -24.90 8.60 -0.64
CA VAL A 59 -24.81 7.14 -0.74
C VAL A 59 -25.03 6.45 0.60
N LEU A 60 -24.43 6.99 1.67
CA LEU A 60 -24.52 6.39 3.00
C LEU A 60 -25.90 6.60 3.65
N GLN A 61 -26.67 7.61 3.22
CA GLN A 61 -27.91 8.05 3.88
C GLN A 61 -27.70 8.38 5.38
N ARG A 62 -26.48 8.76 5.75
CA ARG A 62 -26.06 9.16 7.11
C ARG A 62 -24.81 10.03 7.03
N SER A 63 -24.44 10.66 8.15
CA SER A 63 -23.20 11.43 8.23
C SER A 63 -21.98 10.53 7.94
N PRO A 64 -21.15 10.86 6.92
CA PRO A 64 -19.92 10.11 6.64
C PRO A 64 -18.94 10.09 7.81
N ILE A 65 -18.85 11.20 8.55
CA ILE A 65 -17.96 11.33 9.71
C ILE A 65 -18.39 10.35 10.80
N LEU A 66 -19.69 10.31 11.12
CA LEU A 66 -20.21 9.41 12.13
C LEU A 66 -20.06 7.94 11.69
N TRP A 67 -20.23 7.67 10.40
CA TRP A 67 -19.98 6.33 9.85
C TRP A 67 -18.53 5.89 10.05
N ILE A 68 -17.57 6.75 9.72
CA ILE A 68 -16.14 6.46 9.90
C ILE A 68 -15.81 6.23 11.37
N ILE A 69 -16.35 7.06 12.28
CA ILE A 69 -16.16 6.87 13.73
C ILE A 69 -16.67 5.49 14.15
N ASN A 70 -17.85 5.10 13.69
CA ASN A 70 -18.42 3.78 13.99
C ASN A 70 -17.57 2.62 13.42
N LEU A 71 -16.85 2.82 12.31
CA LEU A 71 -15.90 1.82 11.81
C LEU A 71 -14.70 1.67 12.75
N PHE A 72 -14.12 2.78 13.24
CA PHE A 72 -12.99 2.73 14.16
C PHE A 72 -13.34 2.11 15.51
N THR A 73 -14.60 2.23 15.94
CA THR A 73 -15.07 1.72 17.24
C THR A 73 -15.97 0.49 17.09
N ALA A 74 -15.92 -0.21 15.95
CA ALA A 74 -16.80 -1.34 15.67
C ALA A 74 -16.65 -2.47 16.71
N ASP A 75 -15.41 -2.79 17.08
CA ASP A 75 -15.08 -3.81 18.06
C ASP A 75 -13.70 -3.58 18.71
N ARG A 76 -13.36 -4.36 19.74
CA ARG A 76 -12.10 -4.20 20.49
C ARG A 76 -10.86 -4.46 19.64
N ASN A 77 -10.87 -5.45 18.75
CA ASN A 77 -9.73 -5.75 17.90
C ASN A 77 -9.48 -4.60 16.93
N THR A 78 -10.53 -4.05 16.32
CA THR A 78 -10.42 -2.87 15.46
C THR A 78 -9.79 -1.68 16.19
N VAL A 79 -10.20 -1.42 17.45
CA VAL A 79 -9.60 -0.35 18.28
C VAL A 79 -8.12 -0.63 18.55
N TYR A 80 -7.74 -1.87 18.91
CA TYR A 80 -6.34 -2.22 19.14
C TYR A 80 -5.49 -2.08 17.88
N VAL A 81 -5.99 -2.51 16.72
CA VAL A 81 -5.31 -2.34 15.42
C VAL A 81 -5.15 -0.86 15.09
N PHE A 82 -6.15 -0.02 15.39
CA PHE A 82 -6.04 1.42 15.16
C PHE A 82 -4.93 2.08 16.00
N PHE A 83 -4.85 1.77 17.30
CA PHE A 83 -3.74 2.26 18.13
C PHE A 83 -2.37 1.74 17.66
N TYR A 84 -2.33 0.49 17.22
CA TYR A 84 -1.13 -0.09 16.63
C TYR A 84 -0.71 0.64 15.35
N TRP A 85 -1.64 1.00 14.47
CA TRP A 85 -1.36 1.80 13.28
C TRP A 85 -0.86 3.20 13.63
N ILE A 86 -1.40 3.85 14.68
CA ILE A 86 -0.87 5.12 15.18
C ILE A 86 0.60 4.97 15.56
N LEU A 87 0.96 3.89 16.28
CA LEU A 87 2.35 3.60 16.63
C LEU A 87 3.22 3.42 15.38
N CYS A 88 2.76 2.65 14.38
CA CYS A 88 3.48 2.51 13.10
C CYS A 88 3.70 3.85 12.39
N CYS A 89 2.70 4.74 12.38
CA CYS A 89 2.81 6.08 11.81
C CYS A 89 3.82 6.96 12.57
N ILE A 90 3.86 6.86 13.90
CA ILE A 90 4.87 7.56 14.72
C ILE A 90 6.27 7.05 14.37
N VAL A 91 6.46 5.73 14.31
CA VAL A 91 7.75 5.13 13.92
C VAL A 91 8.16 5.57 12.52
N ALA A 92 7.23 5.55 11.55
CA ALA A 92 7.49 5.99 10.18
C ALA A 92 7.93 7.46 10.11
N THR A 93 7.23 8.35 10.82
CA THR A 93 7.56 9.79 10.82
C THR A 93 8.90 10.07 11.51
N LEU A 94 9.24 9.35 12.58
CA LEU A 94 10.56 9.44 13.22
C LEU A 94 11.68 8.96 12.29
N ILE A 95 11.49 7.86 11.56
CA ILE A 95 12.47 7.38 10.57
C ILE A 95 12.70 8.43 9.48
N VAL A 96 11.62 8.98 8.91
CA VAL A 96 11.71 10.02 7.87
C VAL A 96 12.42 11.27 8.41
N ARG A 97 12.03 11.72 9.60
CA ARG A 97 12.63 12.90 10.24
C ARG A 97 14.12 12.72 10.44
N ASN A 98 14.55 11.60 11.03
CA ASN A 98 15.96 11.33 11.27
C ASN A 98 16.75 11.28 9.95
N GLN A 99 16.17 10.68 8.91
CA GLN A 99 16.82 10.63 7.59
C GLN A 99 16.94 12.02 6.94
N ILE A 100 15.96 12.91 7.14
CA ILE A 100 16.03 14.30 6.69
C ILE A 100 17.12 15.05 7.48
N GLU A 101 17.17 14.90 8.81
CA GLU A 101 18.17 15.52 9.68
C GLU A 101 19.60 15.06 9.34
N ASP A 102 19.78 13.79 8.99
CA ASP A 102 21.07 13.23 8.54
C ASP A 102 21.53 13.81 7.19
N GLY A 103 20.61 14.30 6.35
CA GLY A 103 20.88 14.89 5.03
C GLY A 103 21.40 13.92 3.94
N ASN A 104 21.74 12.69 4.32
CA ASN A 104 22.27 11.68 3.42
C ASN A 104 21.15 10.99 2.61
N LYS A 105 21.50 10.46 1.43
CA LYS A 105 20.58 9.62 0.64
C LYS A 105 20.23 8.34 1.40
N ALA A 106 18.94 8.02 1.46
CA ALA A 106 18.44 6.82 2.12
C ALA A 106 18.99 5.56 1.43
N SER A 107 19.66 4.70 2.20
CA SER A 107 20.14 3.41 1.69
C SER A 107 18.97 2.46 1.39
N THR A 108 19.22 1.43 0.57
CA THR A 108 18.22 0.38 0.28
C THR A 108 17.60 -0.20 1.55
N ILE A 109 18.40 -0.43 2.60
CA ILE A 109 17.91 -0.99 3.87
C ILE A 109 16.91 -0.02 4.53
N VAL A 110 17.23 1.27 4.58
CA VAL A 110 16.32 2.28 5.13
C VAL A 110 15.02 2.32 4.32
N ARG A 111 15.09 2.29 2.99
CA ARG A 111 13.87 2.22 2.16
C ARG A 111 13.04 0.95 2.40
N LYS A 112 13.68 -0.20 2.67
CA LYS A 112 12.97 -1.46 3.00
C LYS A 112 12.29 -1.44 4.38
N THR A 113 12.62 -0.51 5.27
CA THR A 113 11.86 -0.34 6.53
C THR A 113 10.38 -0.05 6.27
N PHE A 114 10.05 0.70 5.21
CA PHE A 114 8.66 0.97 4.83
C PHE A 114 7.94 -0.27 4.28
N HIS A 115 8.66 -1.23 3.70
CA HIS A 115 8.07 -2.49 3.25
C HIS A 115 7.69 -3.36 4.46
N VAL A 116 8.56 -3.39 5.48
CA VAL A 116 8.26 -4.03 6.76
C VAL A 116 7.10 -3.34 7.49
N LEU A 117 7.07 -2.00 7.50
CA LEU A 117 5.94 -1.25 8.07
C LEU A 117 4.64 -1.50 7.29
N ALA A 118 4.70 -1.66 5.97
CA ALA A 118 3.53 -2.03 5.17
C ALA A 118 2.99 -3.41 5.59
N VAL A 119 3.86 -4.42 5.77
CA VAL A 119 3.44 -5.73 6.32
C VAL A 119 2.85 -5.56 7.72
N ALA A 120 3.50 -4.78 8.58
CA ALA A 120 3.05 -4.51 9.93
C ALA A 120 1.64 -3.89 9.97
N VAL A 121 1.31 -2.97 9.06
CA VAL A 121 -0.01 -2.33 8.98
C VAL A 121 -1.05 -3.24 8.33
N TYR A 122 -0.73 -3.79 7.14
CA TYR A 122 -1.70 -4.52 6.33
C TYR A 122 -2.07 -5.87 6.92
N LEU A 123 -1.10 -6.59 7.50
CA LEU A 123 -1.36 -7.93 8.00
C LEU A 123 -2.43 -7.96 9.12
N PRO A 124 -2.29 -7.24 10.25
CA PRO A 124 -3.36 -7.19 11.26
C PRO A 124 -4.64 -6.55 10.72
N GLY A 125 -4.54 -5.62 9.77
CA GLY A 125 -5.69 -5.05 9.08
C GLY A 125 -6.52 -6.11 8.36
N LEU A 126 -5.87 -6.97 7.56
CA LEU A 126 -6.52 -8.06 6.84
C LEU A 126 -7.13 -9.09 7.80
N LEU A 127 -6.42 -9.41 8.90
CA LEU A 127 -6.85 -10.45 9.84
C LEU A 127 -8.01 -10.02 10.74
N TYR A 128 -8.03 -8.76 11.18
CA TYR A 128 -8.94 -8.33 12.24
C TYR A 128 -9.94 -7.25 11.82
N CYS A 129 -9.63 -6.43 10.81
CA CYS A 129 -10.48 -5.30 10.43
C CYS A 129 -10.42 -4.99 8.92
N CYS A 130 -10.59 -6.02 8.08
CA CYS A 130 -10.42 -5.93 6.63
C CYS A 130 -11.23 -4.79 5.98
N ASN A 131 -12.47 -4.62 6.41
CA ASN A 131 -13.36 -3.55 5.93
C ASN A 131 -12.79 -2.14 6.19
N LEU A 132 -12.22 -1.93 7.37
CA LEU A 132 -11.56 -0.67 7.71
C LEU A 132 -10.26 -0.50 6.90
N LEU A 133 -9.47 -1.56 6.74
CA LEU A 133 -8.26 -1.54 5.92
C LEU A 133 -8.57 -1.19 4.46
N TYR A 134 -9.62 -1.78 3.87
CA TYR A 134 -10.08 -1.48 2.51
C TYR A 134 -10.31 0.02 2.33
N LEU A 135 -11.15 0.61 3.18
CA LEU A 135 -11.44 2.04 3.10
C LEU A 135 -10.20 2.90 3.41
N ALA A 136 -9.46 2.56 4.46
CA ALA A 136 -8.28 3.28 4.89
C ALA A 136 -7.19 3.32 3.80
N SER A 137 -6.98 2.23 3.06
CA SER A 137 -6.00 2.18 1.97
C SER A 137 -6.32 3.19 0.85
N GLY A 138 -7.60 3.39 0.52
CA GLY A 138 -8.03 4.43 -0.43
C GLY A 138 -7.86 5.85 0.12
N VAL A 139 -8.15 6.06 1.41
CA VAL A 139 -7.91 7.35 2.07
C VAL A 139 -6.42 7.69 2.09
N VAL A 140 -5.56 6.72 2.42
CA VAL A 140 -4.10 6.89 2.42
C VAL A 140 -3.58 7.20 1.02
N LEU A 141 -4.15 6.59 -0.03
CA LEU A 141 -3.82 6.97 -1.42
C LEU A 141 -4.14 8.44 -1.67
N GLY A 142 -5.32 8.90 -1.23
CA GLY A 142 -5.71 10.32 -1.31
C GLY A 142 -4.76 11.23 -0.53
N ILE A 143 -4.31 10.82 0.66
CA ILE A 143 -3.31 11.54 1.45
C ILE A 143 -1.97 11.61 0.71
N PHE A 144 -1.47 10.51 0.16
CA PHE A 144 -0.21 10.48 -0.58
C PHE A 144 -0.24 11.42 -1.78
N VAL A 145 -1.32 11.39 -2.56
CA VAL A 145 -1.53 12.31 -3.68
C VAL A 145 -1.66 13.76 -3.21
N GLY A 146 -2.36 14.02 -2.11
CA GLY A 146 -2.49 15.36 -1.53
C GLY A 146 -1.17 15.94 -1.04
N LEU A 147 -0.37 15.15 -0.32
CA LEU A 147 1.00 15.52 0.09
C LEU A 147 1.87 15.79 -1.13
N GLU A 148 1.73 14.98 -2.17
CA GLU A 148 2.48 15.17 -3.40
C GLU A 148 2.10 16.45 -4.15
N LEU A 149 0.81 16.81 -4.18
CA LEU A 149 0.35 18.09 -4.70
C LEU A 149 0.93 19.27 -3.89
N LEU A 150 0.92 19.18 -2.56
CA LEU A 150 1.54 20.18 -1.68
C LEU A 150 3.04 20.37 -2.01
N ARG A 151 3.75 19.26 -2.23
CA ARG A 151 5.18 19.27 -2.57
C ARG A 151 5.44 19.87 -3.95
N ILE A 152 4.76 19.41 -4.99
CA ILE A 152 4.96 19.85 -6.38
C ILE A 152 4.59 21.33 -6.56
N LEU A 153 3.54 21.79 -5.87
CA LEU A 153 3.10 23.19 -5.90
C LEU A 153 3.83 24.08 -4.87
N LYS A 154 4.73 23.50 -4.05
CA LYS A 154 5.52 24.20 -3.03
C LYS A 154 4.67 24.99 -2.03
N ILE A 155 3.59 24.37 -1.55
CA ILE A 155 2.62 25.02 -0.66
C ILE A 155 3.10 24.96 0.80
N GLU A 156 3.24 26.13 1.43
CA GLU A 156 3.56 26.24 2.86
C GLU A 156 2.45 25.70 3.77
N PRO A 157 2.77 25.11 4.94
CA PRO A 157 4.12 24.92 5.50
C PRO A 157 4.78 23.59 5.09
N LEU A 158 4.04 22.66 4.47
CA LEU A 158 4.50 21.28 4.28
C LEU A 158 5.34 21.10 3.01
N GLY A 159 5.13 21.92 1.98
CA GLY A 159 5.78 21.79 0.69
C GLY A 159 7.31 21.67 0.76
N PRO A 160 8.02 22.58 1.45
CA PRO A 160 9.47 22.49 1.63
C PRO A 160 9.92 21.22 2.38
N ILE A 161 9.25 20.88 3.49
CA ILE A 161 9.59 19.70 4.30
C ILE A 161 9.43 18.40 3.49
N LEU A 162 8.35 18.32 2.71
CA LEU A 162 8.10 17.20 1.81
C LEU A 162 9.14 17.13 0.68
N GLN A 163 9.62 18.28 0.21
CA GLN A 163 10.68 18.35 -0.79
C GLN A 163 12.03 17.86 -0.24
N ASP A 164 12.35 18.18 1.01
CA ASP A 164 13.54 17.68 1.69
C ASP A 164 13.46 16.15 1.87
N GLY A 165 12.30 15.65 2.32
CA GLY A 165 12.02 14.21 2.40
C GLY A 165 12.17 13.51 1.05
N PHE A 166 11.60 14.08 -0.01
CA PHE A 166 11.77 13.57 -1.37
C PHE A 166 13.25 13.57 -1.80
N HIS A 167 14.01 14.61 -1.47
CA HIS A 167 15.43 14.68 -1.79
C HIS A 167 16.23 13.54 -1.15
N VAL A 168 16.02 13.22 0.14
CA VAL A 168 16.77 12.11 0.78
C VAL A 168 16.27 10.72 0.36
N TYR A 169 14.99 10.55 0.03
CA TYR A 169 14.42 9.23 -0.31
C TYR A 169 14.35 8.87 -1.78
N SER A 170 14.33 9.87 -2.68
CA SER A 170 14.24 9.63 -4.13
C SER A 170 15.34 8.72 -4.63
N ASP A 171 14.94 7.75 -5.44
CA ASP A 171 15.82 6.78 -6.09
C ASP A 171 15.61 6.73 -7.61
N GLU A 172 16.26 5.76 -8.27
CA GLU A 172 16.22 5.61 -9.73
C GLU A 172 14.82 5.33 -10.28
N LYS A 173 13.85 4.96 -9.42
CA LYS A 173 12.45 4.70 -9.81
C LYS A 173 11.62 5.99 -9.85
N ASP A 174 12.07 7.04 -9.16
CA ASP A 174 11.40 8.35 -9.12
C ASP A 174 11.91 9.27 -10.25
N VAL A 175 11.91 8.75 -11.49
CA VAL A 175 12.30 9.53 -12.68
C VAL A 175 11.22 10.56 -12.99
N GLY A 176 11.47 11.81 -12.61
CA GLY A 176 10.60 12.95 -12.91
C GLY A 176 10.31 13.78 -11.67
N SER A 177 9.20 14.53 -11.72
CA SER A 177 8.80 15.40 -10.62
C SER A 177 7.94 14.72 -9.56
N ILE A 178 7.58 13.44 -9.75
CA ILE A 178 6.61 12.73 -8.91
C ILE A 178 7.29 11.64 -8.06
N ALA A 179 6.95 11.57 -6.78
CA ALA A 179 7.35 10.53 -5.83
C ALA A 179 6.49 9.26 -6.01
N LEU A 180 6.88 8.43 -6.98
CA LEU A 180 6.12 7.25 -7.38
C LEU A 180 6.35 6.07 -6.45
N THR A 181 7.56 5.91 -5.91
CA THR A 181 7.92 4.78 -5.02
C THR A 181 6.95 4.55 -3.86
N PRO A 182 6.59 5.55 -3.01
CA PRO A 182 5.63 5.34 -1.93
C PRO A 182 4.22 5.01 -2.44
N ILE A 183 3.81 5.58 -3.57
CA ILE A 183 2.52 5.28 -4.20
C ILE A 183 2.50 3.83 -4.70
N TYR A 184 3.56 3.38 -5.38
CA TYR A 184 3.68 2.00 -5.86
C TYR A 184 3.70 0.97 -4.74
N LEU A 185 4.35 1.27 -3.61
CA LEU A 185 4.29 0.38 -2.45
C LEU A 185 2.87 0.25 -1.89
N LEU A 186 2.16 1.38 -1.73
CA LEU A 186 0.78 1.39 -1.24
C LEU A 186 -0.15 0.64 -2.20
N VAL A 187 -0.07 0.96 -3.50
CA VAL A 187 -0.90 0.32 -4.53
C VAL A 187 -0.54 -1.16 -4.61
N GLY A 188 0.73 -1.55 -4.59
CA GLY A 188 1.15 -2.94 -4.59
C GLY A 188 0.56 -3.77 -3.46
N CYS A 189 0.55 -3.23 -2.24
CA CYS A 189 -0.09 -3.88 -1.09
C CYS A 189 -1.62 -3.90 -1.18
N SER A 190 -2.24 -2.86 -1.76
CA SER A 190 -3.69 -2.69 -1.76
C SER A 190 -4.39 -3.25 -2.98
N LEU A 191 -3.69 -3.44 -4.09
CA LEU A 191 -4.29 -3.81 -5.37
C LEU A 191 -5.06 -5.13 -5.28
N PRO A 192 -4.54 -6.22 -4.68
CA PRO A 192 -5.32 -7.45 -4.49
C PRO A 192 -6.61 -7.20 -3.71
N LEU A 193 -6.58 -6.30 -2.73
CA LEU A 193 -7.73 -5.93 -1.90
C LEU A 193 -8.76 -5.11 -2.70
N TRP A 194 -8.32 -4.23 -3.61
CA TRP A 194 -9.20 -3.37 -4.39
C TRP A 194 -9.93 -4.07 -5.52
N ILE A 195 -9.31 -5.10 -6.11
CA ILE A 195 -9.83 -5.80 -7.30
C ILE A 195 -10.50 -7.14 -6.97
N HIS A 196 -10.36 -7.65 -5.75
CA HIS A 196 -11.09 -8.84 -5.34
C HIS A 196 -12.58 -8.50 -5.19
N PRO A 197 -13.52 -9.32 -5.71
CA PRO A 197 -14.95 -9.00 -5.68
C PRO A 197 -15.51 -8.79 -4.27
N ASP A 198 -15.14 -9.67 -3.33
CA ASP A 198 -15.62 -9.64 -1.94
C ASP A 198 -14.43 -9.83 -0.97
N PRO A 199 -13.53 -8.84 -0.87
CA PRO A 199 -12.23 -9.01 -0.21
C PRO A 199 -12.32 -9.34 1.28
N CYS A 200 -13.42 -8.98 1.93
CA CYS A 200 -13.59 -9.13 3.36
C CYS A 200 -14.68 -10.14 3.75
N ASP A 201 -15.28 -10.83 2.78
CA ASP A 201 -16.28 -11.88 3.01
C ASP A 201 -15.63 -13.27 3.11
N VAL A 202 -14.61 -13.37 3.97
CA VAL A 202 -13.77 -14.57 4.08
C VAL A 202 -14.43 -15.68 4.90
N VAL A 203 -15.65 -15.45 5.41
CA VAL A 203 -16.30 -16.31 6.42
C VAL A 203 -17.36 -17.24 5.82
N ASP A 204 -18.01 -16.86 4.71
CA ASP A 204 -19.28 -17.50 4.31
C ASP A 204 -19.25 -18.29 2.98
N SER A 205 -18.12 -18.36 2.25
CA SER A 205 -18.05 -19.16 1.01
C SER A 205 -16.75 -19.94 0.85
N ALA A 206 -16.87 -21.28 0.88
CA ALA A 206 -15.90 -22.28 0.39
C ALA A 206 -14.40 -22.02 0.67
N GLY A 207 -14.02 -21.93 1.94
CA GLY A 207 -12.63 -22.08 2.40
C GLY A 207 -11.87 -20.77 2.55
N PHE A 208 -11.39 -20.53 3.78
CA PHE A 208 -10.50 -19.40 4.10
C PHE A 208 -9.23 -19.46 3.23
N ASN A 209 -9.17 -18.62 2.19
CA ASN A 209 -7.96 -18.44 1.40
C ASN A 209 -7.60 -16.96 1.33
N LEU A 210 -6.94 -16.47 2.37
CA LEU A 210 -6.46 -15.09 2.45
C LEU A 210 -5.27 -14.84 1.50
N LEU A 211 -4.65 -15.91 0.97
CA LEU A 211 -3.41 -15.82 0.20
C LEU A 211 -3.47 -14.84 -0.98
N PRO A 212 -4.51 -14.85 -1.85
CA PRO A 212 -4.60 -13.89 -2.94
C PRO A 212 -4.54 -12.45 -2.44
N LEU A 213 -5.24 -12.13 -1.34
CA LEU A 213 -5.26 -10.79 -0.76
C LEU A 213 -3.91 -10.38 -0.15
N THR A 214 -3.08 -11.35 0.24
CA THR A 214 -1.72 -11.11 0.74
C THR A 214 -0.65 -11.02 -0.36
N SER A 215 -1.03 -11.07 -1.64
CA SER A 215 -0.06 -11.12 -2.76
C SER A 215 0.97 -9.99 -2.73
N GLY A 216 0.53 -8.76 -2.41
CA GLY A 216 1.44 -7.63 -2.22
C GLY A 216 2.38 -7.85 -1.04
N LEU A 217 1.84 -8.22 0.12
CA LEU A 217 2.62 -8.47 1.34
C LEU A 217 3.67 -9.56 1.11
N LEU A 218 3.30 -10.67 0.45
CA LEU A 218 4.21 -11.78 0.15
C LEU A 218 5.33 -11.35 -0.79
N THR A 219 5.00 -10.72 -1.91
CA THR A 219 5.98 -10.39 -2.95
C THR A 219 6.88 -9.23 -2.56
N ILE A 220 6.31 -8.08 -2.19
CA ILE A 220 7.09 -6.84 -1.97
C ILE A 220 7.43 -6.65 -0.49
N GLY A 221 6.55 -7.04 0.42
CA GLY A 221 6.74 -6.88 1.86
C GLY A 221 7.73 -7.89 2.45
N ILE A 222 7.57 -9.17 2.12
CA ILE A 222 8.34 -10.29 2.67
C ILE A 222 9.45 -10.74 1.71
N GLY A 223 9.10 -11.02 0.45
CA GLY A 223 10.00 -11.55 -0.55
C GLY A 223 11.14 -10.59 -0.89
N ASP A 224 10.79 -9.43 -1.45
CA ASP A 224 11.73 -8.38 -1.88
C ASP A 224 12.56 -7.80 -0.71
N ALA A 225 11.96 -7.62 0.47
CA ALA A 225 12.71 -7.23 1.67
C ALA A 225 13.77 -8.27 2.05
N ALA A 226 13.42 -9.57 2.04
CA ALA A 226 14.37 -10.65 2.31
C ALA A 226 15.45 -10.76 1.24
N ALA A 227 15.07 -10.65 -0.05
CA ALA A 227 16.01 -10.64 -1.18
C ALA A 227 17.03 -9.52 -1.04
N SER A 228 16.58 -8.30 -0.72
CA SER A 228 17.45 -7.13 -0.55
C SER A 228 18.39 -7.29 0.65
N ALA A 229 17.89 -7.76 1.79
CA ALA A 229 18.71 -7.95 3.00
C ALA A 229 19.76 -9.06 2.82
N MET A 230 19.34 -10.21 2.30
CA MET A 230 20.21 -11.38 2.13
C MET A 230 21.13 -11.24 0.92
N GLY A 231 20.65 -10.67 -0.18
CA GLY A 231 21.46 -10.38 -1.36
C GLY A 231 22.58 -9.38 -1.06
N LYS A 232 22.32 -8.36 -0.23
CA LYS A 232 23.37 -7.43 0.19
C LYS A 232 24.41 -8.08 1.13
N LYS A 233 23.98 -8.98 2.02
CA LYS A 233 24.86 -9.58 3.04
C LYS A 233 25.64 -10.80 2.54
N PHE A 234 25.03 -11.62 1.69
CA PHE A 234 25.55 -12.92 1.27
C PHE A 234 25.63 -13.10 -0.25
N GLY A 235 25.13 -12.15 -1.03
CA GLY A 235 25.08 -12.26 -2.48
C GLY A 235 26.49 -12.29 -3.10
N LYS A 236 26.74 -13.34 -3.87
CA LYS A 236 28.01 -13.53 -4.60
C LYS A 236 27.76 -13.75 -6.09
N HIS A 237 26.69 -14.46 -6.42
CA HIS A 237 26.38 -14.83 -7.79
C HIS A 237 25.25 -13.94 -8.31
N LYS A 238 25.51 -13.14 -9.34
CA LYS A 238 24.52 -12.26 -9.96
C LYS A 238 23.77 -12.95 -11.09
N TRP A 239 22.51 -12.59 -11.28
CA TRP A 239 21.75 -12.98 -12.46
C TRP A 239 22.34 -12.32 -13.71
N PRO A 240 22.39 -13.01 -14.87
CA PRO A 240 22.87 -12.42 -16.12
C PRO A 240 22.08 -11.16 -16.49
N GLY A 241 22.77 -10.04 -16.67
CA GLY A 241 22.13 -8.76 -17.05
C GLY A 241 21.42 -8.03 -15.91
N SER A 242 21.52 -8.49 -14.65
CA SER A 242 20.85 -7.89 -13.49
C SER A 242 21.84 -7.64 -12.34
N GLN A 243 21.56 -6.64 -11.50
CA GLN A 243 22.32 -6.41 -10.28
C GLN A 243 21.88 -7.32 -9.11
N LYS A 244 20.77 -8.06 -9.30
CA LYS A 244 20.20 -8.97 -8.30
C LYS A 244 20.99 -10.28 -8.25
N THR A 245 20.97 -10.91 -7.07
CA THR A 245 21.78 -12.10 -6.78
C THR A 245 20.93 -13.35 -6.65
N PHE A 246 21.48 -14.50 -7.03
CA PHE A 246 20.84 -15.81 -6.85
C PHE A 246 20.53 -16.07 -5.38
N GLU A 247 21.45 -15.71 -4.46
CA GLU A 247 21.22 -15.85 -3.02
C GLU A 247 20.06 -14.98 -2.53
N GLY A 248 19.91 -13.77 -3.08
CA GLY A 248 18.75 -12.92 -2.84
C GLY A 248 17.45 -13.57 -3.32
N THR A 249 17.44 -14.12 -4.53
CA THR A 249 16.26 -14.84 -5.08
C THR A 249 15.88 -16.05 -4.22
N ILE A 250 16.85 -16.84 -3.76
CA ILE A 250 16.60 -17.97 -2.84
C ILE A 250 15.99 -17.47 -1.54
N ALA A 251 16.51 -16.39 -0.97
CA ALA A 251 15.95 -15.79 0.25
C ALA A 251 14.50 -15.31 0.04
N CYS A 252 14.19 -14.71 -1.11
CA CYS A 252 12.84 -14.29 -1.49
C CYS A 252 11.86 -15.47 -1.56
N ILE A 253 12.28 -16.59 -2.15
CA ILE A 253 11.47 -17.81 -2.24
C ILE A 253 11.23 -18.40 -0.85
N LEU A 254 12.29 -18.57 -0.06
CA LEU A 254 12.20 -19.19 1.26
C LEU A 254 11.37 -18.37 2.24
N SER A 255 11.53 -17.04 2.25
CA SER A 255 10.77 -16.17 3.15
C SER A 255 9.26 -16.21 2.86
N GLN A 256 8.88 -16.21 1.58
CA GLN A 256 7.49 -16.34 1.16
C GLN A 256 6.90 -17.72 1.53
N LEU A 257 7.64 -18.81 1.27
CA LEU A 257 7.20 -20.16 1.65
C LEU A 257 7.00 -20.30 3.16
N ILE A 258 7.91 -19.74 3.97
CA ILE A 258 7.77 -19.71 5.43
C ILE A 258 6.51 -18.93 5.82
N MET A 259 6.26 -17.77 5.22
CA MET A 259 5.08 -16.96 5.54
C MET A 259 3.78 -17.70 5.18
N VAL A 260 3.73 -18.34 4.02
CA VAL A 260 2.56 -19.14 3.60
C VAL A 260 2.35 -20.34 4.51
N PHE A 261 3.42 -21.01 4.94
CA PHE A 261 3.35 -22.07 5.94
C PHE A 261 2.78 -21.54 7.27
N ILE A 262 3.23 -20.38 7.74
CA ILE A 262 2.67 -19.74 8.94
C ILE A 262 1.17 -19.49 8.75
N PHE A 263 0.74 -18.92 7.62
CA PHE A 263 -0.68 -18.70 7.31
C PHE A 263 -1.50 -19.99 7.34
N ASN A 264 -0.95 -21.10 6.84
CA ASN A 264 -1.62 -22.39 6.93
C ASN A 264 -1.76 -22.85 8.39
N ARG A 265 -0.72 -22.72 9.21
CA ARG A 265 -0.74 -23.13 10.63
C ARG A 265 -1.75 -22.36 11.48
N ILE A 266 -2.00 -21.10 11.14
CA ILE A 266 -2.99 -20.25 11.83
C ILE A 266 -4.37 -20.28 11.16
N GLY A 267 -4.56 -21.10 10.12
CA GLY A 267 -5.87 -21.34 9.49
C GLY A 267 -6.30 -20.34 8.41
N TYR A 268 -5.41 -19.49 7.91
CA TYR A 268 -5.70 -18.50 6.86
C TYR A 268 -5.30 -18.94 5.44
N ALA A 269 -4.73 -20.13 5.29
CA ALA A 269 -4.38 -20.73 3.99
C ALA A 269 -4.73 -22.21 3.94
N ALA A 270 -5.48 -22.61 2.91
CA ALA A 270 -5.75 -24.01 2.61
C ALA A 270 -4.63 -24.63 1.74
N PHE A 271 -4.25 -25.87 2.07
CA PHE A 271 -3.20 -26.64 1.39
C PHE A 271 -3.81 -27.83 0.65
N THR A 272 -4.69 -27.56 -0.32
CA THR A 272 -5.04 -28.59 -1.31
C THR A 272 -3.87 -28.80 -2.29
N PRO A 273 -3.73 -29.98 -2.94
CA PRO A 273 -2.66 -30.21 -3.91
C PRO A 273 -2.59 -29.15 -5.02
N VAL A 274 -3.76 -28.67 -5.49
CA VAL A 274 -3.86 -27.61 -6.50
C VAL A 274 -3.36 -26.27 -5.94
N GLN A 275 -3.75 -25.90 -4.72
CA GLN A 275 -3.30 -24.66 -4.08
C GLN A 275 -1.79 -24.67 -3.82
N ILE A 276 -1.23 -25.80 -3.35
CA ILE A 276 0.22 -25.94 -3.17
C ILE A 276 0.95 -25.73 -4.50
N GLY A 277 0.45 -26.32 -5.58
CA GLY A 277 0.98 -26.11 -6.93
C GLY A 277 0.98 -24.64 -7.35
N ARG A 278 -0.15 -23.94 -7.15
CA ARG A 278 -0.27 -22.50 -7.43
C ARG A 278 0.67 -21.65 -6.59
N ILE A 279 0.78 -21.92 -5.29
CA ILE A 279 1.66 -21.21 -4.36
C ILE A 279 3.12 -21.35 -4.79
N ILE A 280 3.59 -22.58 -5.01
CA ILE A 280 4.98 -22.84 -5.39
C ILE A 280 5.28 -22.20 -6.74
N PHE A 281 4.39 -22.36 -7.72
CA PHE A 281 4.55 -21.76 -9.03
C PHE A 281 4.58 -20.24 -8.95
N GLY A 282 3.64 -19.61 -8.24
CA GLY A 282 3.56 -18.16 -8.06
C GLY A 282 4.81 -17.58 -7.39
N ILE A 283 5.28 -18.19 -6.31
CA ILE A 283 6.49 -17.75 -5.60
C ILE A 283 7.72 -17.85 -6.50
N ILE A 284 7.93 -18.99 -7.18
CA ILE A 284 9.09 -19.17 -8.06
C ILE A 284 9.01 -18.20 -9.24
N PHE A 285 7.84 -18.09 -9.88
CA PHE A 285 7.65 -17.23 -11.04
C PHE A 285 7.84 -15.76 -10.70
N CYS A 286 7.21 -15.25 -9.64
CA CYS A 286 7.42 -13.87 -9.20
C CYS A 286 8.87 -13.62 -8.76
N SER A 287 9.54 -14.57 -8.12
CA SER A 287 10.95 -14.42 -7.73
C SER A 287 11.89 -14.39 -8.95
N TYR A 288 11.55 -15.13 -10.00
CA TYR A 288 12.26 -15.06 -11.29
C TYR A 288 12.01 -13.74 -12.00
N VAL A 289 10.74 -13.29 -12.10
CA VAL A 289 10.39 -11.99 -12.70
C VAL A 289 11.14 -10.88 -11.97
N GLU A 290 11.12 -10.89 -10.63
CA GLU A 290 11.89 -9.97 -9.81
C GLU A 290 13.39 -10.03 -10.14
N ALA A 291 13.98 -11.20 -10.32
CA ALA A 291 15.41 -11.30 -10.64
C ALA A 291 15.81 -10.65 -11.99
N VAL A 292 14.90 -10.66 -12.97
CA VAL A 292 15.18 -10.25 -14.36
C VAL A 292 14.58 -8.88 -14.74
N THR A 293 13.80 -8.24 -13.86
CA THR A 293 13.24 -6.91 -14.10
C THR A 293 13.80 -5.86 -13.14
N ASP A 294 13.99 -4.64 -13.64
CA ASP A 294 14.56 -3.52 -12.86
C ASP A 294 13.50 -2.47 -12.47
N GLN A 295 12.38 -2.38 -13.19
CA GLN A 295 11.41 -1.30 -13.04
C GLN A 295 9.99 -1.81 -12.72
N ILE A 296 9.33 -1.15 -11.76
CA ILE A 296 7.90 -1.32 -11.41
C ILE A 296 7.54 -2.70 -10.80
N ASP A 297 8.54 -3.35 -10.21
CA ASP A 297 8.41 -4.55 -9.35
C ASP A 297 7.28 -4.41 -8.30
N ASN A 298 7.19 -3.25 -7.65
CA ASN A 298 6.23 -2.99 -6.59
C ASN A 298 4.75 -3.03 -7.02
N LEU A 299 4.46 -2.93 -8.32
CA LEU A 299 3.09 -3.01 -8.86
C LEU A 299 2.85 -4.31 -9.63
N VAL A 300 3.84 -4.74 -10.42
CA VAL A 300 3.69 -5.90 -11.31
C VAL A 300 3.69 -7.21 -10.53
N LEU A 301 4.60 -7.39 -9.56
CA LEU A 301 4.72 -8.65 -8.82
C LEU A 301 3.47 -8.97 -7.98
N PRO A 302 2.89 -8.03 -7.21
CA PRO A 302 1.64 -8.28 -6.50
C PRO A 302 0.50 -8.71 -7.42
N PHE A 303 0.40 -8.09 -8.59
CA PHE A 303 -0.67 -8.39 -9.56
C PHE A 303 -0.52 -9.78 -10.18
N ILE A 304 0.70 -10.14 -10.60
CA ILE A 304 1.00 -11.49 -11.12
C ILE A 304 0.71 -12.55 -10.05
N MET A 305 1.19 -12.34 -8.83
CA MET A 305 0.96 -13.27 -7.72
C MET A 305 -0.54 -13.45 -7.45
N TYR A 306 -1.30 -12.35 -7.43
CA TYR A 306 -2.75 -12.39 -7.23
C TYR A 306 -3.46 -13.23 -8.30
N ILE A 307 -3.13 -13.02 -9.57
CA ILE A 307 -3.71 -13.80 -10.69
C ILE A 307 -3.43 -15.30 -10.54
N ILE A 308 -2.21 -15.67 -10.12
CA ILE A 308 -1.82 -17.08 -9.98
C ILE A 308 -2.53 -17.76 -8.79
N LEU A 309 -2.82 -16.99 -7.73
CA LEU A 309 -3.39 -17.54 -6.48
C LEU A 309 -4.92 -17.70 -6.50
N ILE A 310 -5.64 -17.03 -7.40
CA ILE A 310 -7.09 -17.20 -7.64
C ILE A 310 -7.36 -18.48 -8.43
#